data_AF-A0A2H6EIX3-F1
#
_entry.id   AF-A0A2H6EIX3-F1
#
_cell.length_a   1.000
_cell.length_b   1.000
_cell.length_c   1.000
_cell.angle_alpha   90.00
_cell.angle_beta   90.00
_cell.angle_gamma   90.00
#
_symmetry.space_group_name_H-M   'P 1'
#
loop_
_entity.id
_entity.type
_entity.pdbx_description
1 polymer ?
#
loop_
_entity_poly.entity_id
_entity_poly.type
_entity_poly.pdbx_seq_one_letter_code
_entity_poly.pdbx_strand_id
1 'polypeptide(L)' 'MLPVINTFKENYNLEQLVVIADSGLLTKENIDKLKKKGYEFILGARIKNEKDKIKETLKNKSSDKAGNRILKTRF' A
#
# COMPACT_ATOMS: atom_id res chain seq x y z
N MET A 1 -6.48 9.22 -9.42
CA MET A 1 -6.07 7.84 -9.06
C MET A 1 -7.24 6.86 -9.18
N LEU A 2 -8.28 6.94 -8.35
CA LEU A 2 -9.40 5.97 -8.37
C LEU A 2 -10.06 5.69 -9.73
N PRO A 3 -10.36 6.70 -10.58
CA PRO A 3 -10.97 6.42 -11.89
C PRO A 3 -10.11 5.48 -12.73
N VAL A 4 -8.78 5.68 -12.73
CA VAL A 4 -7.83 4.83 -13.45
C VAL A 4 -7.86 3.40 -12.92
N ILE A 5 -7.86 3.22 -11.60
CA ILE A 5 -7.91 1.89 -10.96
C ILE A 5 -9.21 1.16 -11.33
N ASN A 6 -10.36 1.85 -11.26
CA ASN A 6 -11.66 1.26 -11.58
C ASN A 6 -11.73 0.85 -13.05
N THR A 7 -11.36 1.75 -13.97
CA THR A 7 -11.31 1.44 -15.40
C THR A 7 -10.38 0.27 -15.69
N PHE A 8 -9.24 0.15 -14.99
CA PHE A 8 -8.34 -0.98 -15.15
C PHE A 8 -8.97 -2.30 -14.66
N LYS A 9 -9.64 -2.28 -13.50
CA LYS A 9 -10.34 -3.46 -12.98
C LYS A 9 -11.45 -3.93 -13.92
N GLU A 10 -12.24 -2.98 -14.44
CA GLU A 10 -13.37 -3.25 -15.35
C GLU A 10 -12.90 -3.76 -16.71
N ASN A 11 -11.95 -3.06 -17.35
CA ASN A 11 -11.49 -3.41 -18.70
C ASN A 11 -10.83 -4.78 -18.79
N TYR A 12 -10.18 -5.23 -17.71
CA TYR A 12 -9.45 -6.49 -17.66
C TYR A 12 -10.14 -7.55 -16.80
N ASN A 13 -11.35 -7.27 -16.29
CA ASN A 13 -12.14 -8.14 -15.43
C ASN A 13 -11.31 -8.79 -14.29
N LEU A 14 -10.49 -7.98 -13.62
CA LEU A 14 -9.55 -8.46 -12.62
C LEU A 14 -10.26 -8.83 -11.32
N GLU A 15 -10.14 -10.11 -10.93
CA GLU A 15 -10.63 -10.58 -9.63
C GLU A 15 -9.83 -9.98 -8.46
N GLN A 16 -8.52 -9.84 -8.63
CA GLN A 16 -7.60 -9.30 -7.63
C GLN A 16 -6.74 -8.19 -8.22
N LEU A 17 -6.63 -7.07 -7.50
CA LEU A 17 -5.84 -5.90 -7.90
C LEU A 17 -5.16 -5.29 -6.68
N VAL A 18 -3.83 -5.24 -6.71
CA VAL A 18 -3.01 -4.63 -5.67
C VAL A 18 -2.36 -3.36 -6.22
N VAL A 19 -2.63 -2.21 -5.59
CA VAL A 19 -2.09 -0.92 -6.00
C VAL A 19 -0.76 -0.66 -5.32
N ILE A 20 0.32 -0.48 -6.08
CA ILE A 20 1.65 -0.16 -5.55
C ILE A 20 2.00 1.27 -5.92
N ALA A 21 2.28 2.12 -4.94
CA ALA A 21 2.60 3.53 -5.17
C ALA A 21 3.48 4.11 -4.05
N ASP A 22 4.24 5.16 -4.35
CA ASP A 22 5.04 5.86 -3.34
C ASP A 22 4.15 6.68 -2.39
N SER A 23 4.73 7.09 -1.25
CA SER A 23 4.03 7.85 -0.23
C SER A 23 3.47 9.20 -0.68
N GLY A 24 4.01 9.80 -1.74
CA GLY A 24 3.48 11.02 -2.34
C GLY A 24 2.14 10.81 -3.07
N LEU A 25 1.91 9.61 -3.62
CA LEU A 25 0.68 9.25 -4.32
C LEU A 25 -0.40 8.68 -3.39
N LEU A 26 0.00 7.96 -2.34
CA LEU A 26 -0.90 7.41 -1.33
C LEU A 26 -1.07 8.36 -0.14
N THR A 27 -1.60 9.55 -0.43
CA THR A 27 -2.08 10.47 0.61
C THR A 27 -3.13 9.78 1.49
N LYS A 28 -3.36 10.29 2.70
CA LYS A 28 -4.39 9.76 3.62
C LYS A 28 -5.76 9.64 2.94
N GLU A 29 -6.14 10.66 2.17
CA GLU A 29 -7.39 10.68 1.42
C GLU A 29 -7.47 9.54 0.39
N ASN A 30 -6.38 9.29 -0.35
CA ASN A 30 -6.32 8.20 -1.33
C ASN A 30 -6.35 6.83 -0.65
N ILE A 31 -5.68 6.67 0.49
CA ILE A 31 -5.73 5.45 1.30
C ILE A 31 -7.16 5.17 1.79
N ASP A 32 -7.85 6.19 2.32
CA ASP A 32 -9.22 6.03 2.82
C ASP A 32 -10.19 5.67 1.68
N LYS A 33 -9.99 6.27 0.51
CA LYS A 33 -10.71 5.92 -0.73
C LYS A 33 -10.48 4.47 -1.17
N LEU A 34 -9.23 3.99 -1.15
CA LEU A 34 -8.88 2.61 -1.48
C LEU A 34 -9.52 1.62 -0.49
N LYS A 35 -9.40 1.88 0.82
CA LYS A 35 -10.01 1.06 1.88
C LYS A 35 -11.52 0.98 1.74
N LYS A 36 -12.19 2.11 1.53
CA LYS A 36 -13.66 2.15 1.35
C LYS A 36 -14.14 1.33 0.16
N LYS A 37 -13.30 1.18 -0.86
CA LYS A 37 -13.58 0.39 -2.08
C LYS A 37 -13.07 -1.06 -1.99
N GLY A 38 -12.43 -1.45 -0.89
CA GLY A 38 -11.87 -2.79 -0.72
C GLY A 38 -10.65 -3.08 -1.61
N TYR A 39 -9.92 -2.05 -2.04
CA TYR A 39 -8.70 -2.24 -2.80
C TYR A 39 -7.51 -2.53 -1.88
N GLU A 40 -6.75 -3.56 -2.22
CA GLU A 40 -5.45 -3.85 -1.60
C GLU A 40 -4.40 -2.88 -2.14
N PHE A 41 -3.46 -2.47 -1.29
CA PHE A 41 -2.38 -1.58 -1.70
C PHE A 41 -1.09 -1.78 -0.90
N ILE A 42 0.03 -1.45 -1.53
CA ILE A 42 1.36 -1.42 -0.91
C ILE A 42 1.90 0.00 -1.01
N LEU A 43 2.28 0.54 0.15
CA LEU A 43 2.88 1.86 0.29
C LEU A 43 4.41 1.76 0.16
N GLY A 44 4.97 2.37 -0.88
CA GLY A 44 6.39 2.59 -1.00
C GLY A 44 6.84 3.75 -0.11
N ALA A 45 7.37 3.43 1.08
CA ALA A 45 7.94 4.43 1.99
C ALA A 45 9.48 4.36 2.01
N ARG A 46 10.14 5.51 1.98
CA ARG A 46 11.58 5.61 2.27
C ARG A 46 11.79 5.59 3.79
N ILE A 47 12.38 4.51 4.31
CA ILE A 47 12.56 4.25 5.75
C ILE A 47 13.32 5.38 6.50
N LYS A 48 14.10 6.21 5.80
CA LYS A 48 14.96 7.22 6.42
C LYS A 48 14.20 8.37 7.13
N ASN A 49 12.95 8.67 6.76
CA ASN A 49 12.24 9.88 7.25
C ASN A 49 10.90 9.64 7.99
N GLU A 50 10.60 8.41 8.42
CA GLU A 50 9.33 8.13 9.12
C GLU A 50 9.40 8.38 10.64
N LYS A 51 8.27 8.82 11.23
CA LYS A 51 8.11 9.02 12.68
C LYS A 51 8.31 7.69 13.43
N ASP A 52 8.93 7.73 14.61
CA ASP A 52 9.40 6.53 15.33
C ASP A 52 8.33 5.47 15.57
N LYS A 53 7.05 5.85 15.72
CA LYS A 53 5.92 4.92 15.85
C LYS A 53 5.74 3.98 14.65
N ILE A 54 5.97 4.48 13.43
CA ILE A 54 5.88 3.67 12.21
C ILE A 54 7.08 2.73 12.14
N LYS A 55 8.28 3.22 12.49
CA LYS A 55 9.49 2.38 12.60
C LYS A 55 9.32 1.27 13.63
N GLU A 56 8.69 1.54 14.76
CA GLU A 56 8.46 0.58 15.84
C GLU A 56 7.45 -0.52 15.44
N THR A 57 6.34 -0.13 14.81
CA THR A 57 5.36 -1.10 14.25
C THR A 57 6.00 -1.99 13.18
N LEU A 58 6.93 -1.43 12.40
CA LEU A 58 7.70 -2.17 11.39
C LEU A 58 8.76 -3.09 12.02
N LYS A 59 9.40 -2.69 13.13
CA LYS A 59 10.47 -3.45 13.81
C LYS A 59 9.93 -4.71 14.48
N ASN A 60 8.74 -4.63 15.06
CA ASN A 60 8.11 -5.73 15.79
C ASN A 60 7.51 -6.83 14.88
N LYS A 61 7.42 -6.61 13.57
CA LYS A 61 6.85 -7.56 12.59
C LYS A 61 7.86 -8.17 11.63
N SER A 62 9.16 -7.93 11.82
CA SER A 62 10.19 -8.36 10.87
C SER A 62 11.36 -9.06 11.54
N SER A 63 11.18 -10.35 11.80
CA SER A 63 12.27 -11.29 11.62
C SER A 63 12.08 -11.90 10.23
N ASP A 64 12.63 -11.25 9.21
CA ASP A 64 13.22 -11.94 8.06
C ASP A 64 14.02 -10.94 7.21
N LYS A 65 15.25 -11.33 6.92
CA LYS A 65 16.31 -10.54 6.31
C LYS A 65 16.07 -10.33 4.81
N ALA A 66 16.75 -9.30 4.30
CA ALA A 66 16.98 -8.95 2.89
C ALA A 66 15.94 -8.05 2.20
N GLY A 67 16.29 -6.76 2.15
CA GLY A 67 16.42 -6.07 0.85
C GLY A 67 15.18 -5.44 0.21
N ASN A 68 14.00 -6.05 0.25
CA ASN A 68 12.78 -5.44 -0.30
C ASN A 68 11.55 -5.97 0.45
N ARG A 69 10.98 -5.15 1.33
CA ARG A 69 9.89 -5.54 2.22
C ARG A 69 8.54 -5.23 1.58
N ILE A 70 7.95 -6.25 0.95
CA ILE A 70 6.54 -6.21 0.52
C ILE A 70 5.67 -6.31 1.78
N LEU A 71 5.05 -5.20 2.19
CA LEU A 71 4.03 -5.22 3.24
C LEU A 71 2.74 -5.80 2.65
N LYS A 72 2.65 -7.13 2.60
CA LYS A 72 1.40 -7.83 2.27
C LYS A 72 0.54 -7.88 3.53
N THR A 73 -0.18 -6.79 3.79
CA THR A 73 -1.18 -6.80 4.87
C THR A 73 -2.46 -7.36 4.27
N ARG A 74 -2.71 -8.67 4.46
CA ARG A 74 -4.07 -9.22 4.36
C ARG A 74 -4.89 -8.52 5.46
N PHE A 75 -5.84 -7.70 5.03
CA PHE A 75 -7.00 -7.33 5.84
C PHE A 75 -8.22 -7.93 5.17
#